data_AF-A0A920K6B6-F1
#
_entry.id   AF-A0A920K6B6-F1
#
_cell.length_a   1.000
_cell.length_b   1.000
_cell.length_c   1.000
_cell.angle_alpha   90.00
_cell.angle_beta   90.00
_cell.angle_gamma   90.00
#
_symmetry.space_group_name_H-M   'P 1'
#
loop_
_entity.id
_entity.type
_entity.pdbx_description
1 polymer ?
#
loop_
_entity_poly.entity_id
_entity_poly.type
_entity_poly.pdbx_seq_one_letter_code
_entity_poly.pdbx_strand_id
1 'polypeptide(L)'
;MIRTVIFSSVMFATAYLLYVMPVFILQSLFLGTAVFSTDALVPTLVAFVLLRLYLATSITNKLVKAFVYYGMGIGFLAVMILSSVLFVKGLTGMNGMIAGSGGLAILGSVTAYCVINANSLSVMKLTLASAKISRAANFAFISDVHVGSNPPRHLEKICQRLNTLEFDALLIGGDLFDSSDCKLEDIAALGALDTDIHFVTGNHEGYVKGFRGAAGAVSRTETSMCSKMLRHRCAAST
;
A
#
# COMPACT_ATOMS: atom_id res chain seq x y z
N MET A 1 31.20 10.57 -1.81
CA MET A 1 31.40 10.54 -0.34
C MET A 1 30.30 11.30 0.39
N ILE A 2 30.11 12.60 0.13
CA ILE A 2 29.07 13.44 0.76
C ILE A 2 27.65 12.84 0.69
N ARG A 3 27.20 12.37 -0.48
CA ARG A 3 25.87 11.75 -0.63
C ARG A 3 25.63 10.56 0.30
N THR A 4 26.64 9.69 0.45
CA THR A 4 26.54 8.48 1.30
C THR A 4 26.53 8.84 2.79
N VAL A 5 27.27 9.86 3.18
CA VAL A 5 27.26 10.39 4.55
C VAL A 5 25.90 10.98 4.86
N ILE A 6 25.38 11.88 4.01
CA ILE A 6 24.04 12.48 4.18
C ILE A 6 22.97 11.38 4.30
N PHE A 7 22.97 10.42 3.38
CA PHE A 7 22.01 9.32 3.40
C PHE A 7 22.09 8.52 4.71
N SER A 8 23.31 8.16 5.16
CA SER A 8 23.49 7.40 6.40
C SER A 8 23.08 8.20 7.63
N SER A 9 23.36 9.51 7.68
CA SER A 9 22.96 10.39 8.78
C SER A 9 21.44 10.52 8.86
N VAL A 10 20.77 10.75 7.73
CA VAL A 10 19.30 10.79 7.67
C VAL A 10 18.71 9.46 8.12
N MET A 11 19.23 8.34 7.60
CA MET A 11 18.76 7.01 8.01
C MET A 11 18.96 6.73 9.50
N PHE A 12 20.09 7.16 10.08
CA PHE A 12 20.34 7.01 11.51
C PHE A 12 19.36 7.86 12.34
N ALA A 13 19.09 9.09 11.93
CA ALA A 13 18.09 9.94 12.56
C ALA A 13 16.69 9.33 12.46
N THR A 14 16.31 8.81 11.29
CA THR A 14 15.04 8.09 11.09
C THR A 14 14.95 6.83 11.95
N ALA A 15 16.04 6.07 12.07
CA ALA A 15 16.10 4.89 12.96
C ALA A 15 15.84 5.29 14.41
N TYR A 16 16.52 6.33 14.91
CA TYR A 16 16.28 6.84 16.26
C TYR A 16 14.83 7.31 16.44
N LEU A 17 14.38 8.22 15.57
CA LEU A 17 13.08 8.86 15.69
C LEU A 17 11.94 7.85 15.62
N LEU A 18 11.95 6.93 14.65
CA LEU A 18 10.79 6.05 14.43
C LEU A 18 10.85 4.77 15.28
N TYR A 19 12.02 4.22 15.56
CA TYR A 19 12.13 2.91 16.23
C TYR A 19 12.47 3.01 17.72
N VAL A 20 13.22 4.04 18.13
CA VAL A 20 13.79 4.10 19.48
C VAL A 20 13.10 5.14 20.34
N MET A 21 12.94 6.36 19.84
CA MET A 21 12.33 7.47 20.58
C MET A 21 10.94 7.13 21.15
N PRO A 22 10.02 6.43 20.45
CA PRO A 22 8.72 6.06 21.02
C PRO A 22 8.84 5.16 22.26
N VAL A 23 9.81 4.24 22.26
CA VAL A 23 10.07 3.34 23.39
C VAL A 23 10.57 4.14 24.60
N PHE A 24 11.47 5.10 24.37
CA PHE A 24 11.98 5.98 25.43
C PHE A 24 10.91 6.95 25.95
N ILE A 25 9.98 7.41 25.10
CA ILE A 25 8.81 8.17 25.54
C ILE A 25 7.94 7.31 26.46
N LEU A 26 7.67 6.05 26.11
CA LEU A 26 6.92 5.14 27.00
C LEU A 26 7.64 4.92 28.33
N GLN A 27 8.96 4.69 28.32
CA GLN A 27 9.75 4.59 29.54
C GLN A 27 9.63 5.85 30.38
N SER A 28 9.69 7.03 29.77
CA SER A 28 9.51 8.31 30.48
C SER A 28 8.10 8.44 31.09
N LEU A 29 7.07 7.99 30.38
CA LEU A 29 5.68 8.01 30.86
C LEU A 29 5.49 7.05 32.05
N PHE A 30 5.99 5.82 31.98
CA PHE A 30 5.77 4.82 33.02
C PHE A 30 6.75 4.89 34.20
N LEU A 31 8.02 5.16 33.93
CA LEU A 31 9.12 5.06 34.89
C LEU A 31 9.69 6.43 35.27
N GLY A 32 9.27 7.51 34.62
CA GLY A 32 9.77 8.86 34.89
C GLY A 32 11.22 9.09 34.44
N THR A 33 11.77 8.24 33.57
CA THR A 33 13.13 8.39 33.03
C THR A 33 13.21 9.54 32.03
N ALA A 34 14.44 9.99 31.73
CA ALA A 34 14.68 10.95 30.66
C ALA A 34 14.38 10.32 29.28
N VAL A 35 13.69 11.07 28.41
CA VAL A 35 13.43 10.63 27.02
C VAL A 35 14.72 10.57 26.21
N PHE A 36 15.63 11.53 26.43
CA PHE A 36 16.95 11.56 25.81
C PHE A 36 17.96 10.94 26.76
N SER A 37 18.43 9.73 26.43
CA SER A 37 19.47 9.01 27.16
C SER A 37 20.51 8.45 26.19
N THR A 38 21.75 8.31 26.66
CA THR A 38 22.84 7.61 25.96
C THR A 38 22.51 6.14 25.72
N ASP A 39 21.64 5.55 26.52
CA ASP A 39 21.21 4.15 26.38
C ASP A 39 20.46 3.91 25.05
N ALA A 40 19.95 4.97 24.42
CA ALA A 40 19.29 4.90 23.13
C ALA A 40 20.25 4.61 21.97
N LEU A 41 21.57 4.81 22.15
CA LEU A 41 22.55 4.66 21.06
C LEU A 41 22.62 3.23 20.54
N VAL A 42 22.65 2.23 21.43
CA VAL A 42 22.72 0.81 21.07
C VAL A 42 21.49 0.36 20.26
N PRO A 43 20.24 0.53 20.74
CA PRO A 43 19.07 0.16 19.95
C PRO A 43 18.95 0.97 18.65
N THR A 44 19.42 2.22 18.62
CA THR A 44 19.46 3.03 17.39
C THR A 44 20.40 2.43 16.36
N LEU A 45 21.60 2.03 16.78
CA LEU A 45 22.58 1.40 15.90
C LEU A 45 22.02 0.09 15.32
N VAL A 46 21.35 -0.73 16.14
CA VAL A 46 20.71 -1.97 15.70
C VAL A 46 19.61 -1.67 14.66
N ALA A 47 18.69 -0.76 14.95
CA ALA A 47 17.63 -0.38 14.01
C ALA A 47 18.20 0.19 12.70
N PHE A 48 19.23 1.04 12.79
CA PHE A 48 19.92 1.60 11.64
C PHE A 48 20.56 0.52 10.76
N VAL A 49 21.25 -0.45 11.36
CA VAL A 49 21.87 -1.56 10.62
C VAL A 49 20.80 -2.40 9.93
N LEU A 50 19.69 -2.71 10.59
CA LEU A 50 18.59 -3.47 9.99
C LEU A 50 17.94 -2.73 8.81
N LEU A 51 17.66 -1.43 8.97
CA LEU A 51 17.12 -0.60 7.89
C LEU A 51 18.09 -0.52 6.72
N ARG A 52 19.38 -0.28 6.99
CA ARG A 52 20.42 -0.19 5.96
C ARG A 52 20.61 -1.51 5.24
N LEU A 53 20.62 -2.63 5.97
CA LEU A 53 20.71 -3.96 5.41
C LEU A 53 19.56 -4.19 4.43
N TYR A 54 18.32 -3.95 4.86
CA TYR A 54 17.14 -4.11 4.03
C TYR A 54 17.21 -3.25 2.76
N LEU A 55 17.48 -1.95 2.89
CA LEU A 55 17.53 -1.03 1.75
C LEU A 55 18.70 -1.31 0.78
N ALA A 56 19.81 -1.85 1.28
CA ALA A 56 20.98 -2.15 0.46
C ALA A 56 20.87 -3.47 -0.32
N THR A 57 20.10 -4.44 0.20
CA THR A 57 20.11 -5.81 -0.30
C THR A 57 18.74 -6.32 -0.75
N SER A 58 17.67 -5.55 -0.50
CA SER A 58 16.28 -5.94 -0.77
C SER A 58 15.96 -7.35 -0.25
N ILE A 59 16.48 -7.69 0.93
CA ILE A 59 16.33 -9.01 1.54
C ILE A 59 14.86 -9.44 1.55
N THR A 60 14.61 -10.67 1.12
CA THR A 60 13.28 -11.27 1.04
C THR A 60 12.80 -11.88 2.37
N ASN A 61 13.61 -11.82 3.43
CA ASN A 61 13.25 -12.32 4.75
C ASN A 61 12.03 -11.58 5.30
N LYS A 62 10.96 -12.34 5.58
CA LYS A 62 9.67 -11.82 6.05
C LYS A 62 9.78 -10.99 7.34
N LEU A 63 10.66 -11.38 8.27
CA LEU A 63 10.82 -10.67 9.55
C LEU A 63 11.50 -9.32 9.37
N VAL A 64 12.60 -9.26 8.60
CA VAL A 64 13.29 -7.99 8.32
C VAL A 64 12.37 -7.07 7.52
N LYS A 65 11.68 -7.59 6.49
CA LYS A 65 10.69 -6.85 5.70
C LYS A 65 9.56 -6.30 6.57
N ALA A 66 9.02 -7.12 7.48
CA ALA A 66 7.98 -6.68 8.42
C ALA A 66 8.49 -5.61 9.39
N PHE A 67 9.69 -5.80 9.95
CA PHE A 67 10.34 -4.82 10.82
C PHE A 67 10.52 -3.47 10.12
N VAL A 68 10.95 -3.47 8.87
CA VAL A 68 11.10 -2.22 8.10
C VAL A 68 9.75 -1.61 7.75
N TYR A 69 8.86 -2.34 7.07
CA TYR A 69 7.60 -1.77 6.59
C TYR A 69 6.61 -1.42 7.70
N TYR A 70 6.27 -2.37 8.57
CA TYR A 70 5.34 -2.10 9.66
C TYR A 70 5.99 -1.26 10.76
N GLY A 71 7.29 -1.47 11.03
CA GLY A 71 8.00 -0.68 12.03
C GLY A 71 8.09 0.80 11.66
N MET A 72 8.30 1.16 10.38
CA MET A 72 8.28 2.58 9.97
C MET A 72 6.89 3.20 10.16
N GLY A 73 5.82 2.50 9.74
CA GLY A 73 4.44 3.01 9.89
C GLY A 73 4.00 3.14 11.35
N ILE A 74 4.17 2.08 12.14
CA ILE A 74 3.84 2.08 13.57
C ILE A 74 4.71 3.08 14.31
N GLY A 75 6.01 3.14 13.99
CA GLY A 75 6.96 4.07 14.57
C GLY A 75 6.56 5.52 14.33
N PHE A 76 6.18 5.87 13.10
CA PHE A 76 5.67 7.21 12.77
C PHE A 76 4.43 7.58 13.59
N LEU A 77 3.43 6.69 13.64
CA LEU A 77 2.24 6.90 14.47
C LEU A 77 2.60 7.04 15.95
N ALA A 78 3.52 6.21 16.44
CA ALA A 78 3.96 6.22 17.84
C ALA A 78 4.67 7.53 18.19
N VAL A 79 5.53 8.07 17.32
CA VAL A 79 6.13 9.39 17.53
C VAL A 79 5.06 10.47 17.64
N MET A 80 4.11 10.52 16.70
CA MET A 80 3.06 11.55 16.69
C MET A 80 2.17 11.46 17.94
N ILE A 81 1.69 10.27 18.26
CA ILE A 81 0.74 10.05 19.36
C ILE A 81 1.44 10.19 20.71
N LEU A 82 2.54 9.49 20.94
CA LEU A 82 3.18 9.45 22.25
C LEU A 82 3.88 10.76 22.60
N SER A 83 4.44 11.48 21.63
CA SER A 83 5.00 12.82 21.88
C SER A 83 3.90 13.80 22.28
N SER A 84 2.72 13.71 21.64
CA SER A 84 1.56 14.54 21.99
C SER A 84 1.05 14.22 23.41
N VAL A 85 0.99 12.93 23.78
CA VAL A 85 0.63 12.49 25.12
C VAL A 85 1.64 12.97 26.17
N LEU A 86 2.93 12.87 25.89
CA LEU A 86 3.99 13.37 26.76
C LEU A 86 3.89 14.89 26.95
N PHE A 87 3.60 15.62 25.89
CA PHE A 87 3.38 17.07 25.93
C PHE A 87 2.17 17.43 26.81
N VAL A 88 1.03 16.76 26.61
CA VAL A 88 -0.18 16.96 27.43
C VAL A 88 0.08 16.63 28.91
N LYS A 89 0.81 15.54 29.19
CA LYS A 89 1.24 15.22 30.56
C LYS A 89 2.06 16.36 31.16
N GLY A 90 3.00 16.93 30.40
CA GLY A 90 3.81 18.06 30.83
C GLY A 90 3.00 19.31 31.18
N LEU A 91 1.93 19.58 30.43
CA LEU A 91 1.04 20.73 30.68
C LEU A 91 0.07 20.52 31.84
N THR A 92 -0.47 19.31 31.98
CA THR A 92 -1.56 19.01 32.92
C THR A 92 -1.08 18.44 34.25
N GLY A 93 0.17 17.98 34.33
CA GLY A 93 0.67 17.25 35.50
C GLY A 93 0.03 15.87 35.69
N MET A 94 -0.60 15.31 34.65
CA MET A 94 -1.28 14.02 34.71
C MET A 94 -0.34 12.90 35.15
N ASN A 95 -0.89 11.91 35.87
CA ASN A 95 -0.15 10.72 36.27
C ASN A 95 0.44 9.99 35.04
N GLY A 96 1.73 9.66 35.12
CA GLY A 96 2.46 9.02 34.03
C GLY A 96 1.93 7.66 33.60
N MET A 97 1.44 6.84 34.53
CA MET A 97 0.82 5.55 34.19
C MET A 97 -0.49 5.72 33.43
N ILE A 98 -1.29 6.72 33.79
CA ILE A 98 -2.55 7.04 33.07
C ILE A 98 -2.22 7.52 31.65
N ALA A 99 -1.29 8.47 31.53
CA ALA A 99 -0.85 8.99 30.23
C ALA A 99 -0.24 7.90 29.35
N GLY A 100 0.66 7.07 29.90
CA GLY A 100 1.30 5.95 29.19
C GLY A 100 0.31 4.90 28.71
N SER A 101 -0.60 4.46 29.59
CA SER A 101 -1.64 3.49 29.25
C SER A 101 -2.61 4.04 28.21
N GLY A 102 -3.02 5.30 28.35
CA GLY A 102 -3.88 5.98 27.37
C GLY A 102 -3.19 6.12 26.01
N GLY A 103 -1.91 6.51 25.99
CA GLY A 103 -1.12 6.61 24.77
C GLY A 103 -0.96 5.28 24.04
N LEU A 104 -0.70 4.20 24.76
CA LEU A 104 -0.64 2.85 24.19
C LEU A 104 -2.00 2.39 23.64
N ALA A 105 -3.09 2.66 24.37
CA ALA A 105 -4.43 2.32 23.92
C ALA A 105 -4.77 3.06 22.61
N ILE A 106 -4.51 4.37 22.55
CA ILE A 106 -4.73 5.18 21.34
C ILE A 106 -3.86 4.67 20.18
N LEU A 107 -2.56 4.45 20.41
CA LEU A 107 -1.65 3.92 19.38
C LEU A 107 -2.13 2.57 18.84
N GLY A 108 -2.52 1.66 19.73
CA GLY A 108 -3.04 0.34 19.36
C GLY A 108 -4.33 0.44 18.55
N SER A 109 -5.29 1.25 19.00
CA SER A 109 -6.56 1.46 18.30
C SER A 109 -6.39 2.11 16.94
N VAL A 110 -5.58 3.16 16.82
CA VAL A 110 -5.30 3.84 15.55
C VAL A 110 -4.58 2.90 14.60
N THR A 111 -3.56 2.18 15.07
CA THR A 111 -2.83 1.21 14.25
C THR A 111 -3.76 0.11 13.74
N ALA A 112 -4.60 -0.45 14.61
CA ALA A 112 -5.58 -1.47 14.24
C ALA A 112 -6.57 -0.92 13.20
N TYR A 113 -7.11 0.28 13.42
CA TYR A 113 -7.99 0.94 12.46
C TYR A 113 -7.31 1.16 11.10
N CYS A 114 -6.07 1.67 11.07
CA CYS A 114 -5.31 1.87 9.83
C CYS A 114 -5.09 0.56 9.08
N VAL A 115 -4.73 -0.53 9.78
CA VAL A 115 -4.53 -1.84 9.15
C VAL A 115 -5.84 -2.40 8.59
N ILE A 116 -6.94 -2.31 9.35
CA ILE A 116 -8.27 -2.75 8.90
C ILE A 116 -8.71 -1.93 7.68
N ASN A 117 -8.61 -0.61 7.75
CA ASN A 117 -9.01 0.30 6.69
C ASN A 117 -8.18 0.09 5.42
N ALA A 118 -6.86 -0.02 5.52
CA ALA A 118 -5.97 -0.26 4.38
C ALA A 118 -6.22 -1.62 3.69
N ASN A 119 -6.78 -2.60 4.40
CA ASN A 119 -7.13 -3.90 3.84
C ASN A 119 -8.61 -4.02 3.42
N SER A 120 -9.39 -2.94 3.59
CA SER A 120 -10.82 -2.91 3.26
C SER A 120 -11.01 -2.39 1.84
N LEU A 121 -11.78 -3.14 1.03
CA LEU A 121 -12.16 -2.73 -0.32
C LEU A 121 -13.54 -2.07 -0.28
N SER A 122 -13.62 -0.80 -0.70
CA SER A 122 -14.88 -0.07 -0.80
C SER A 122 -15.24 0.21 -2.26
N VAL A 123 -16.53 0.19 -2.56
CA VAL A 123 -17.05 0.51 -3.90
C VAL A 123 -17.68 1.89 -3.84
N MET A 124 -17.09 2.84 -4.55
CA MET A 124 -17.63 4.18 -4.71
C MET A 124 -18.46 4.25 -5.99
N LYS A 125 -19.73 4.67 -5.88
CA LYS A 125 -20.58 4.90 -7.05
C LYS A 125 -20.50 6.38 -7.44
N LEU A 126 -20.10 6.64 -8.68
CA LEU A 126 -20.04 7.97 -9.27
C LEU A 126 -21.03 8.05 -10.42
N THR A 127 -21.94 9.04 -10.36
CA THR A 127 -22.89 9.30 -11.45
C THR A 127 -22.44 10.52 -12.22
N LEU A 128 -22.11 10.34 -13.49
CA LEU A 128 -21.74 11.42 -14.39
C LEU A 128 -22.93 11.69 -15.33
N ALA A 129 -23.46 12.92 -15.27
CA ALA A 129 -24.54 13.36 -16.14
C ALA A 129 -24.03 14.47 -17.07
N SER A 130 -24.34 14.35 -18.36
CA SER A 130 -24.00 15.35 -19.37
C SER A 130 -24.98 15.27 -20.52
N ALA A 131 -25.36 16.41 -21.09
CA ALA A 131 -26.21 16.47 -22.28
C ALA A 131 -25.58 15.79 -23.52
N LYS A 132 -24.27 15.54 -23.49
CA LYS A 132 -23.54 14.83 -24.55
C LYS A 132 -23.64 13.30 -24.43
N ILE A 133 -24.14 12.78 -23.31
CA ILE A 133 -24.29 11.34 -23.09
C ILE A 133 -25.69 10.94 -23.56
N SER A 134 -25.75 10.24 -24.69
CA SER A 134 -27.01 9.82 -25.31
C SER A 134 -27.53 8.48 -24.80
N ARG A 135 -26.69 7.69 -24.12
CA ARG A 135 -27.02 6.36 -23.59
C ARG A 135 -26.43 6.18 -22.20
N ALA A 136 -27.23 5.64 -21.28
CA ALA A 136 -26.75 5.21 -19.98
C ALA A 136 -25.80 4.02 -20.11
N ALA A 137 -24.66 4.11 -19.42
CA ALA A 137 -23.68 3.04 -19.32
C ALA A 137 -23.07 3.06 -17.91
N ASN A 138 -22.79 1.88 -17.38
CA ASN A 138 -22.18 1.67 -16.08
C ASN A 138 -20.81 1.03 -16.28
N PHE A 139 -19.77 1.65 -15.76
CA PHE A 139 -18.41 1.12 -15.84
C PHE A 139 -17.89 0.84 -14.44
N ALA A 140 -17.24 -0.31 -14.27
CA ALA A 140 -16.34 -0.49 -13.15
C ALA A 140 -14.99 0.15 -13.50
N PHE A 141 -14.40 0.88 -12.56
CA PHE A 141 -13.09 1.51 -12.76
C PHE A 141 -12.15 1.12 -11.63
N ILE A 142 -10.95 0.64 -11.98
CA ILE A 142 -9.86 0.35 -11.05
C ILE A 142 -8.54 0.95 -11.59
N SER A 143 -7.62 1.30 -10.70
CA SER A 143 -6.26 1.74 -11.04
C SER A 143 -5.31 1.38 -9.90
N ASP A 144 -4.00 1.52 -10.12
CA ASP A 144 -2.96 1.43 -9.07
C ASP A 144 -3.04 0.12 -8.26
N VAL A 145 -3.38 -0.98 -8.94
CA VAL A 145 -3.48 -2.30 -8.31
C VAL A 145 -2.09 -2.83 -7.97
N HIS A 146 -1.07 -2.48 -8.76
CA HIS A 146 0.34 -2.83 -8.58
C HIS A 146 0.56 -4.33 -8.29
N VAL A 147 0.06 -5.19 -9.18
CA VAL A 147 0.31 -6.64 -9.14
C VAL A 147 1.82 -6.89 -9.20
N GLY A 148 2.34 -7.69 -8.28
CA GLY A 148 3.78 -7.93 -8.08
C GLY A 148 4.30 -7.26 -6.81
N SER A 149 3.92 -6.01 -6.56
CA SER A 149 4.14 -5.33 -5.27
C SER A 149 3.11 -5.76 -4.23
N ASN A 150 1.85 -5.88 -4.64
CA ASN A 150 0.77 -6.46 -3.85
C ASN A 150 0.67 -7.99 -4.05
N PRO A 151 0.26 -8.74 -3.01
CA PRO A 151 0.07 -10.18 -3.14
C PRO A 151 -1.07 -10.49 -4.13
N PRO A 152 -1.03 -11.61 -4.89
CA PRO A 152 -2.07 -11.95 -5.88
C PRO A 152 -3.50 -11.94 -5.34
N ARG A 153 -3.66 -12.34 -4.06
CA ARG A 153 -4.93 -12.29 -3.33
C ARG A 153 -5.60 -10.90 -3.32
N HIS A 154 -4.83 -9.82 -3.47
CA HIS A 154 -5.38 -8.47 -3.56
C HIS A 154 -6.24 -8.30 -4.83
N LEU A 155 -5.70 -8.68 -5.99
CA LEU A 155 -6.45 -8.66 -7.26
C LEU A 155 -7.63 -9.63 -7.22
N GLU A 156 -7.45 -10.83 -6.64
CA GLU A 156 -8.55 -11.78 -6.47
C GLU A 156 -9.73 -11.18 -5.69
N LYS A 157 -9.46 -10.47 -4.58
CA LYS A 157 -10.50 -9.78 -3.81
C LYS A 157 -11.20 -8.69 -4.62
N ILE A 158 -10.46 -7.95 -5.44
CA ILE A 158 -11.03 -6.94 -6.35
C ILE A 158 -11.97 -7.63 -7.35
N CYS A 159 -11.51 -8.66 -8.05
CA CYS A 159 -12.33 -9.39 -9.02
C CYS A 159 -13.56 -10.05 -8.38
N GLN A 160 -13.42 -10.64 -7.19
CA GLN A 160 -14.56 -11.17 -6.43
C GLN A 160 -15.59 -10.09 -6.11
N ARG A 161 -15.15 -8.88 -5.75
CA ARG A 161 -16.06 -7.76 -5.51
C ARG A 161 -16.70 -7.27 -6.79
N LEU A 162 -15.95 -7.17 -7.88
CA LEU A 162 -16.47 -6.80 -9.21
C LEU A 162 -17.57 -7.77 -9.66
N ASN A 163 -17.41 -9.08 -9.48
CA ASN A 163 -18.44 -10.08 -9.81
C ASN A 163 -19.77 -9.91 -9.04
N THR A 164 -19.81 -9.08 -7.99
CA THR A 164 -21.06 -8.76 -7.26
C THR A 164 -21.75 -7.49 -7.77
N LEU A 165 -21.17 -6.82 -8.78
CA LEU A 165 -21.65 -5.56 -9.35
C LEU A 165 -22.15 -5.78 -10.78
N GLU A 166 -23.19 -5.06 -11.16
CA GLU A 166 -23.64 -4.98 -12.55
C GLU A 166 -22.96 -3.78 -13.24
N PHE A 167 -22.20 -4.06 -14.30
CA PHE A 167 -21.54 -3.05 -15.12
C PHE A 167 -21.33 -3.58 -16.54
N ASP A 168 -21.24 -2.67 -17.51
CA ASP A 168 -21.13 -2.98 -18.94
C ASP A 168 -19.70 -3.37 -19.34
N ALA A 169 -18.70 -2.70 -18.75
CA ALA A 169 -17.28 -3.00 -18.96
C ALA A 169 -16.42 -2.57 -17.76
N LEU A 170 -15.26 -3.24 -17.60
CA LEU A 170 -14.21 -2.86 -16.65
C LEU A 170 -13.19 -1.95 -17.35
N LEU A 171 -12.92 -0.81 -16.73
CA LEU A 171 -11.89 0.14 -17.14
C LEU A 171 -10.72 0.06 -16.15
N ILE A 172 -9.51 -0.16 -16.64
CA ILE A 172 -8.28 -0.20 -15.85
C ILE A 172 -7.42 1.00 -16.22
N GLY A 173 -7.29 1.94 -15.29
CA GLY A 173 -6.73 3.28 -15.50
C GLY A 173 -5.21 3.44 -15.42
N GLY A 174 -4.45 2.34 -15.46
CA GLY A 174 -2.99 2.35 -15.30
C GLY A 174 -2.51 1.77 -13.96
N ASP A 175 -1.20 1.53 -13.88
CA ASP A 175 -0.50 0.97 -12.72
C ASP A 175 -1.15 -0.34 -12.22
N LEU A 176 -1.60 -1.17 -13.16
CA LEU A 176 -2.06 -2.53 -12.90
C LEU A 176 -0.88 -3.41 -12.49
N PHE A 177 0.30 -3.18 -13.07
CA PHE A 177 1.49 -3.99 -12.86
C PHE A 177 2.61 -3.16 -12.24
N ASP A 178 3.25 -3.71 -11.23
CA ASP A 178 4.45 -3.13 -10.64
C ASP A 178 5.54 -4.19 -10.56
N SER A 179 6.69 -3.89 -11.15
CA SER A 179 7.93 -4.66 -11.13
C SER A 179 8.03 -5.94 -12.00
N SER A 180 9.28 -6.34 -12.19
CA SER A 180 9.78 -7.52 -12.91
C SER A 180 9.44 -8.88 -12.27
N ASP A 181 8.69 -8.89 -11.15
CA ASP A 181 8.27 -10.12 -10.45
C ASP A 181 6.82 -10.53 -10.76
N CYS A 182 6.08 -9.75 -11.54
CA CYS A 182 4.73 -10.14 -11.98
C CYS A 182 4.79 -11.35 -12.91
N LYS A 183 4.11 -12.43 -12.52
CA LYS A 183 3.91 -13.59 -13.37
C LYS A 183 2.53 -13.53 -14.02
N LEU A 184 2.38 -14.27 -15.11
CA LEU A 184 1.11 -14.36 -15.82
C LEU A 184 0.00 -15.00 -14.96
N GLU A 185 0.37 -15.89 -14.04
CA GLU A 185 -0.55 -16.49 -13.08
C GLU A 185 -1.16 -15.46 -12.12
N ASP A 186 -0.45 -14.37 -11.82
CA ASP A 186 -0.90 -13.36 -10.86
C ASP A 186 -2.06 -12.49 -11.40
N ILE A 187 -2.30 -12.52 -12.72
CA ILE A 187 -3.43 -11.82 -13.38
C ILE A 187 -4.55 -12.75 -13.83
N ALA A 188 -4.45 -14.05 -13.56
CA ALA A 188 -5.47 -15.02 -13.96
C ALA A 188 -6.87 -14.65 -13.42
N ALA A 189 -6.94 -13.96 -12.28
CA ALA A 189 -8.18 -13.48 -11.69
C ALA A 189 -8.98 -12.53 -12.60
N LEU A 190 -8.32 -11.76 -13.48
CA LEU A 190 -9.02 -10.90 -14.46
C LEU A 190 -9.71 -11.73 -15.54
N GLY A 191 -9.11 -12.85 -15.95
CA GLY A 191 -9.66 -13.75 -16.95
C GLY A 191 -10.93 -14.49 -16.50
N ALA A 192 -11.26 -14.43 -15.21
CA ALA A 192 -12.48 -14.99 -14.65
C ALA A 192 -13.69 -14.04 -14.72
N LEU A 193 -13.49 -12.78 -15.14
CA LEU A 193 -14.56 -11.81 -15.32
C LEU A 193 -15.22 -12.03 -16.70
N ASP A 194 -16.55 -12.17 -16.73
CA ASP A 194 -17.34 -12.29 -17.97
C ASP A 194 -17.78 -10.90 -18.44
N THR A 195 -16.82 -10.03 -18.75
CA THR A 195 -17.06 -8.63 -19.14
C THR A 195 -15.94 -8.12 -20.05
N ASP A 196 -16.21 -7.07 -20.83
CA ASP A 196 -15.19 -6.38 -21.61
C ASP A 196 -14.22 -5.66 -20.65
N ILE A 197 -12.92 -5.83 -20.87
CA ILE A 197 -11.87 -5.16 -20.08
C ILE A 197 -11.08 -4.22 -21.00
N HIS A 198 -11.07 -2.93 -20.68
CA HIS A 198 -10.27 -1.92 -21.34
C HIS A 198 -9.14 -1.45 -20.43
N PHE A 199 -7.91 -1.50 -20.92
CA PHE A 199 -6.71 -1.19 -20.13
C PHE A 199 -5.87 -0.10 -20.79
N VAL A 200 -5.42 0.87 -19.98
CA VAL A 200 -4.38 1.83 -20.35
C VAL A 200 -3.19 1.67 -19.42
N THR A 201 -1.99 1.96 -19.92
CA THR A 201 -0.75 1.87 -19.13
C THR A 201 -0.59 3.08 -18.22
N GLY A 202 -0.10 2.87 -17.00
CA GLY A 202 0.38 3.92 -16.11
C GLY A 202 1.89 4.14 -16.24
N ASN A 203 2.48 4.83 -15.26
CA ASN A 203 3.90 5.17 -15.26
C ASN A 203 4.78 4.02 -14.77
N HIS A 204 4.24 3.02 -14.06
CA HIS A 204 5.01 1.85 -13.61
C HIS A 204 5.21 0.81 -14.72
N GLU A 205 4.26 0.67 -15.64
CA GLU A 205 4.32 -0.35 -16.71
C GLU A 205 5.50 -0.18 -17.68
N GLY A 206 5.98 1.05 -17.90
CA GLY A 206 7.09 1.34 -18.80
C GLY A 206 8.44 0.77 -18.34
N TYR A 207 8.56 0.37 -17.08
CA TYR A 207 9.80 -0.08 -16.46
C TYR A 207 9.87 -1.60 -16.24
N VAL A 208 8.84 -2.35 -16.65
CA VAL A 208 8.73 -3.80 -16.42
C VAL A 208 9.39 -4.61 -17.55
N LYS A 209 10.39 -5.43 -17.21
CA LYS A 209 10.91 -6.46 -18.14
C LYS A 209 9.82 -7.50 -18.42
N GLY A 210 9.46 -7.70 -19.69
CA GLY A 210 8.40 -8.65 -20.08
C GLY A 210 7.01 -8.03 -20.27
N PHE A 211 6.88 -6.70 -20.20
CA PHE A 211 5.65 -5.93 -20.43
C PHE A 211 4.84 -6.42 -21.66
N ARG A 212 5.49 -6.70 -22.80
CA ARG A 212 4.80 -7.19 -24.01
C ARG A 212 4.05 -8.51 -23.81
N GLY A 213 4.49 -9.37 -22.88
CA GLY A 213 3.82 -10.63 -22.56
C GLY A 213 2.59 -10.45 -21.66
N ALA A 214 2.72 -9.63 -20.61
CA ALA A 214 1.62 -9.31 -19.69
C ALA A 214 0.56 -8.43 -20.35
N ALA A 215 0.98 -7.34 -21.02
CA ALA A 215 0.10 -6.53 -21.85
C ALA A 215 -0.50 -7.35 -22.98
N GLY A 216 0.26 -8.28 -23.57
CA GLY A 216 -0.23 -9.24 -24.57
C GLY A 216 -1.27 -10.23 -24.03
N ALA A 217 -1.28 -10.53 -22.73
CA ALA A 217 -2.28 -11.39 -22.11
C ALA A 217 -3.56 -10.62 -21.79
N VAL A 218 -3.43 -9.39 -21.28
CA VAL A 218 -4.55 -8.45 -21.11
C VAL A 218 -5.14 -8.05 -22.48
N SER A 219 -4.31 -7.93 -23.51
CA SER A 219 -4.76 -7.67 -24.87
C SER A 219 -5.21 -8.95 -25.58
N ARG A 220 -4.83 -10.16 -25.17
CA ARG A 220 -5.42 -11.41 -25.70
C ARG A 220 -6.83 -11.64 -25.16
N THR A 221 -7.13 -11.16 -23.96
CA THR A 221 -8.51 -10.93 -23.54
C THR A 221 -9.22 -9.94 -24.48
N GLU A 222 -8.57 -8.87 -24.96
CA GLU A 222 -9.12 -8.03 -26.06
C GLU A 222 -9.20 -8.76 -27.42
N THR A 223 -8.22 -9.60 -27.80
CA THR A 223 -8.10 -10.14 -29.17
C THR A 223 -9.01 -11.35 -29.39
N SER A 224 -9.25 -12.15 -28.35
CA SER A 224 -10.30 -13.19 -28.34
C SER A 224 -11.68 -12.56 -28.54
N MET A 225 -11.91 -11.37 -27.97
CA MET A 225 -13.15 -10.61 -28.09
C MET A 225 -13.27 -9.79 -29.37
N CYS A 226 -12.20 -9.20 -29.92
CA CYS A 226 -12.24 -8.52 -31.22
C CYS A 226 -12.62 -9.52 -32.34
N SER A 227 -12.17 -10.77 -32.24
CA SER A 227 -12.60 -11.87 -33.14
C SER A 227 -14.06 -12.31 -32.93
N LYS A 228 -14.62 -12.21 -31.71
CA LYS A 228 -16.04 -12.51 -31.43
C LYS A 228 -16.97 -11.36 -31.82
N MET A 229 -16.52 -10.12 -31.66
CA MET A 229 -17.26 -8.91 -31.98
C MET A 229 -17.28 -8.61 -33.49
N LEU A 230 -16.23 -8.99 -34.23
CA LEU A 230 -16.22 -8.96 -35.70
C LEU A 230 -16.98 -10.12 -36.34
N ARG A 231 -17.11 -11.29 -35.68
CA ARG A 231 -17.91 -12.41 -36.21
C ARG A 231 -19.42 -12.23 -36.09
N HIS A 232 -19.90 -11.40 -35.15
CA HIS A 232 -21.35 -11.11 -35.05
C HIS A 232 -21.84 -9.90 -35.84
N ARG A 233 -20.94 -9.12 -36.49
CA ARG A 233 -21.33 -8.03 -37.40
C ARG A 233 -21.24 -8.35 -38.89
N CYS A 234 -20.74 -9.53 -39.28
CA CYS A 234 -20.77 -10.00 -40.69
C CYS A 234 -21.88 -11.01 -40.99
N ALA A 235 -22.78 -11.33 -40.05
CA ALA A 235 -23.91 -12.23 -40.26
C ALA A 235 -25.29 -11.56 -40.11
N ALA A 236 -25.33 -10.22 -40.02
CA ALA A 236 -26.58 -9.45 -39.93
C ALA A 236 -26.51 -8.19 -40.81
N SER A 237 -26.27 -8.41 -42.10
CA SER A 237 -26.63 -7.49 -43.17
C SER A 237 -26.73 -8.33 -44.44
N THR A 238 -27.97 -8.64 -44.81
CA THR A 238 -28.40 -8.92 -46.18
C THR A 238 -27.79 -7.94 -47.16
#